data_AF-A0A2W1HEZ7-F1
#
_entry.id   AF-A0A2W1HEZ7-F1
#
_cell.length_a   1.000
_cell.length_b   1.000
_cell.length_c   1.000
_cell.angle_alpha   90.00
_cell.angle_beta   90.00
_cell.angle_gamma   90.00
#
_symmetry.space_group_name_H-M   'P 1'
#
loop_
_entity.id
_entity.type
_entity.pdbx_description
1 polymer ?
#
loop_
_entity_poly.entity_id
_entity_poly.type
_entity_poly.pdbx_seq_one_letter_code
_entity_poly.pdbx_strand_id
1 'polypeptide(L)'
;MSRAVKVRVAGQEWNKKFRKHFPAPTTYLVRDPNNSLVEGDIVRITSGYRTSTAISHVVTSIVAPFGEPVENRPPVLSQAQIEEQRVKDRLLKDVRSAQRGRQASVQRLAQARKQGLTIPTLEEAMENMRVHTDKEKARLEAHGGQAGQQKTAKERRMEQGKKTKAEGRAEKKAKEARKQTA
;
A
#
# COMPACT_ATOMS: atom_id res chain seq x y z
N MET A 1 -9.06 9.58 -2.72
CA MET A 1 -8.54 8.24 -2.39
C MET A 1 -8.91 7.33 -3.54
N SER A 2 -7.94 6.69 -4.20
CA SER A 2 -8.26 5.72 -5.27
C SER A 2 -8.45 4.34 -4.64
N ARG A 3 -9.52 3.63 -5.01
CA ARG A 3 -9.84 2.25 -4.60
C ARG A 3 -10.09 2.01 -3.11
N ALA A 4 -10.39 3.07 -2.37
CA ALA A 4 -10.70 3.02 -0.95
C ALA A 4 -11.78 4.06 -0.60
N VAL A 5 -12.80 3.61 0.15
CA VAL A 5 -13.99 4.38 0.49
C VAL A 5 -14.22 4.32 2.01
N LYS A 6 -14.79 5.38 2.60
CA LYS A 6 -15.25 5.39 3.99
C LYS A 6 -16.68 4.88 4.04
N VAL A 7 -16.93 3.81 4.80
CA VAL A 7 -18.25 3.23 4.98
C VAL A 7 -18.65 3.36 6.45
N ARG A 8 -19.84 3.90 6.70
CA ARG A 8 -20.43 3.98 8.04
C ARG A 8 -21.29 2.75 8.28
N VAL A 9 -20.97 2.01 9.34
CA VAL A 9 -21.75 0.86 9.81
C VAL A 9 -22.57 1.29 11.02
N ALA A 10 -23.88 1.09 10.96
CA ALA A 10 -24.75 1.34 12.10
C ALA A 10 -24.43 0.35 13.22
N GLY A 11 -24.21 0.86 14.42
CA GLY A 11 -23.98 0.08 15.63
C GLY A 11 -24.88 0.60 16.76
N GLN A 12 -25.02 -0.20 17.81
CA GLN A 12 -25.73 0.18 19.02
C GLN A 12 -24.86 -0.09 20.23
N GLU A 13 -24.84 0.86 21.17
CA GLU A 13 -24.14 0.72 22.45
C GLU A 13 -25.17 0.65 23.58
N TRP A 14 -24.98 -0.31 24.50
CA TRP A 14 -25.81 -0.42 25.70
C TRP A 14 -25.30 0.54 26.78
N ASN A 15 -26.12 1.51 27.16
CA ASN A 15 -25.81 2.35 28.30
C ASN A 15 -26.31 1.70 29.60
N LYS A 16 -25.36 1.29 30.47
CA LYS A 16 -25.66 0.60 31.73
C LYS A 16 -26.49 1.44 32.72
N LYS A 17 -26.33 2.78 32.72
CA LYS A 17 -27.04 3.68 33.65
C LYS A 17 -28.50 3.83 33.27
N PHE A 18 -28.77 4.07 31.98
CA PHE A 18 -30.12 4.26 31.47
C PHE A 18 -30.80 2.95 31.07
N ARG A 19 -30.05 1.83 31.04
CA ARG A 19 -30.52 0.50 30.60
C ARG A 19 -31.21 0.55 29.24
N LYS A 20 -30.58 1.24 28.29
CA LYS A 20 -31.11 1.45 26.93
C LYS A 20 -29.99 1.40 25.90
N HIS A 21 -30.32 0.91 24.69
CA HIS A 21 -29.44 0.98 23.53
C HIS A 21 -29.50 2.36 22.87
N PHE A 22 -28.32 2.92 22.58
CA PHE A 22 -28.15 4.17 21.84
C PHE A 22 -27.43 3.91 20.52
N PRO A 23 -27.71 4.68 19.45
CA PRO A 23 -27.01 4.55 18.19
C PRO A 23 -25.54 4.97 18.35
N ALA A 24 -24.63 4.09 17.96
CA ALA A 24 -23.17 4.28 18.00
C ALA A 24 -22.56 3.82 16.67
N PRO A 25 -22.68 4.62 15.59
CA PRO A 25 -22.17 4.24 14.28
C PRO A 25 -20.63 4.28 14.25
N THR A 26 -20.03 3.27 13.60
CA THR A 26 -18.57 3.19 13.41
C THR A 26 -18.24 3.38 11.94
N THR A 27 -17.15 4.11 11.64
CA THR A 27 -16.70 4.31 10.25
C THR A 27 -15.46 3.46 9.97
N TYR A 28 -15.51 2.69 8.90
CA TYR A 28 -14.39 1.86 8.44
C TYR A 28 -13.85 2.36 7.10
N LEU A 29 -12.55 2.15 6.89
CA LEU A 29 -11.96 2.25 5.56
C LEU A 29 -12.07 0.90 4.86
N VAL A 30 -12.68 0.92 3.68
CA VAL A 30 -13.04 -0.27 2.90
C VAL A 30 -12.37 -0.19 1.54
N ARG A 31 -11.81 -1.32 1.10
CA ARG A 31 -11.23 -1.46 -0.25
C ARG A 31 -12.35 -1.68 -1.27
N ASP A 32 -12.33 -0.89 -2.34
CA ASP A 32 -13.12 -1.07 -3.55
C ASP A 32 -12.17 -1.17 -4.76
N PRO A 33 -11.85 -2.38 -5.24
CA PRO A 33 -10.86 -2.58 -6.29
C PRO A 33 -11.14 -1.83 -7.61
N ASN A 34 -12.42 -1.68 -7.98
CA ASN A 34 -12.84 -1.19 -9.28
C ASN A 34 -13.39 0.25 -9.26
N ASN A 35 -13.44 0.91 -8.10
CA ASN A 35 -14.12 2.21 -7.93
C ASN A 35 -15.57 2.16 -8.44
N SER A 36 -16.29 1.14 -7.99
CA SER A 36 -17.69 0.88 -8.34
C SER A 36 -18.68 1.72 -7.51
N LEU A 37 -18.25 2.23 -6.36
CA LEU A 37 -19.12 2.87 -5.39
C LEU A 37 -19.26 4.38 -5.57
N VAL A 38 -20.46 4.87 -5.26
CA VAL A 38 -20.82 6.28 -5.16
C VAL A 38 -21.25 6.61 -3.73
N GLU A 39 -21.12 7.87 -3.33
CA GLU A 39 -21.59 8.33 -2.03
C GLU A 39 -23.10 8.16 -1.90
N GLY A 40 -23.54 7.55 -0.80
CA GLY A 40 -24.96 7.24 -0.56
C GLY A 40 -25.34 5.78 -0.82
N ASP A 41 -24.49 5.00 -1.49
CA ASP A 41 -24.73 3.57 -1.70
C ASP A 41 -24.79 2.80 -0.38
N ILE A 42 -25.73 1.84 -0.29
CA ILE A 42 -25.78 0.86 0.78
C ILE A 42 -25.03 -0.38 0.31
N VAL A 43 -23.97 -0.75 1.04
CA VAL A 43 -23.03 -1.79 0.63
C VAL A 43 -22.89 -2.89 1.68
N ARG A 44 -22.60 -4.10 1.21
CA ARG A 44 -22.18 -5.21 2.06
C ARG A 44 -20.67 -5.27 2.10
N ILE A 45 -20.11 -5.27 3.31
CA ILE A 45 -18.67 -5.34 3.54
C ILE A 45 -18.31 -6.62 4.29
N THR A 46 -17.11 -7.13 4.04
CA THR A 46 -16.56 -8.29 4.74
C THR A 46 -15.20 -7.94 5.35
N SER A 47 -14.98 -8.35 6.60
CA SER A 47 -13.72 -8.17 7.31
C SER A 47 -12.70 -9.26 6.95
N GLY A 48 -11.46 -9.17 7.45
CA GLY A 48 -10.39 -10.13 7.17
C GLY A 48 -9.57 -9.84 5.91
N TYR A 49 -9.98 -8.85 5.12
CA TYR A 49 -9.27 -8.43 3.90
C TYR A 49 -8.26 -7.30 4.15
N ARG A 50 -7.26 -7.56 5.00
CA ARG A 50 -6.23 -6.56 5.32
C ARG A 50 -5.36 -6.24 4.10
N THR A 51 -5.47 -5.02 3.60
CA THR A 51 -4.67 -4.49 2.48
C THR A 51 -3.67 -3.43 2.97
N SER A 52 -4.05 -2.63 3.96
CA SER A 52 -3.20 -1.61 4.60
C SER A 52 -3.37 -1.66 6.12
N THR A 53 -2.66 -0.80 6.85
CA THR A 53 -2.80 -0.67 8.30
C THR A 53 -4.23 -0.33 8.71
N ALA A 54 -4.88 0.58 7.96
CA ALA A 54 -6.23 1.06 8.24
C ALA A 54 -7.34 0.35 7.44
N ILE A 55 -6.99 -0.35 6.35
CA ILE A 55 -7.96 -1.01 5.46
C ILE A 55 -7.97 -2.51 5.75
N SER A 56 -9.02 -2.94 6.46
CA SER A 56 -9.26 -4.33 6.87
C SER A 56 -10.51 -4.96 6.25
N HIS A 57 -11.30 -4.16 5.53
CA HIS A 57 -12.58 -4.56 4.96
C HIS A 57 -12.55 -4.43 3.43
N VAL A 58 -13.34 -5.25 2.76
CA VAL A 58 -13.57 -5.18 1.31
C VAL A 58 -15.06 -5.12 1.01
N VAL A 59 -15.43 -4.45 -0.08
CA VAL A 59 -16.80 -4.45 -0.61
C VAL A 59 -17.07 -5.79 -1.28
N THR A 60 -18.22 -6.40 -0.98
CA THR A 60 -18.64 -7.68 -1.58
C THR A 60 -19.84 -7.52 -2.51
N SER A 61 -20.78 -6.65 -2.18
CA SER A 61 -21.93 -6.36 -3.03
C SER A 61 -22.50 -4.97 -2.75
N ILE A 62 -23.08 -4.34 -3.77
CA ILE A 62 -23.96 -3.18 -3.61
C ILE A 62 -25.36 -3.73 -3.29
N VAL A 63 -25.94 -3.31 -2.16
CA VAL A 63 -27.27 -3.74 -1.71
C VAL A 63 -28.33 -2.82 -2.28
N ALA A 64 -28.11 -1.51 -2.19
CA ALA A 64 -28.96 -0.51 -2.81
C ALA A 64 -28.08 0.59 -3.43
N PRO A 65 -28.09 0.76 -4.77
CA PRO A 65 -27.38 1.85 -5.41
C PRO A 65 -28.10 3.18 -5.17
N PHE A 66 -27.34 4.24 -5.01
CA PHE A 66 -27.83 5.61 -4.97
C PHE A 66 -27.55 6.31 -6.30
N GLY A 67 -28.60 6.76 -7.00
CA GLY A 67 -28.46 7.39 -8.32
C GLY A 67 -28.40 6.36 -9.45
N GLU A 68 -27.27 6.27 -10.15
CA GLU A 68 -27.14 5.39 -11.32
C GLU A 68 -27.29 3.90 -10.95
N PRO A 69 -27.93 3.07 -11.79
CA PRO A 69 -28.07 1.64 -11.53
C PRO A 69 -26.70 0.94 -11.55
N VAL A 70 -26.62 -0.22 -10.89
CA VAL A 70 -25.37 -1.02 -10.79
C VAL A 70 -24.83 -1.43 -12.17
N GLU A 71 -25.71 -1.59 -13.16
CA GLU A 71 -25.36 -2.00 -14.53
C GLU A 71 -24.48 -0.98 -15.26
N ASN A 72 -24.65 0.31 -14.97
CA ASN A 72 -23.87 1.37 -15.61
C ASN A 72 -22.50 1.60 -14.94
N ARG A 73 -22.22 0.88 -13.85
CA ARG A 73 -21.02 1.06 -13.03
C ARG A 73 -20.02 -0.06 -13.25
N PRO A 74 -18.72 0.16 -12.93
CA PRO A 74 -17.77 -0.93 -12.87
C PRO A 74 -18.27 -2.04 -11.93
N PRO A 75 -18.18 -3.32 -12.31
CA PRO A 75 -18.69 -4.41 -11.49
C PRO A 75 -17.89 -4.56 -10.19
N VAL A 76 -18.58 -4.90 -9.10
CA VAL A 76 -17.94 -5.32 -7.84
C VAL A 76 -17.33 -6.71 -8.04
N LEU A 77 -16.09 -6.91 -7.59
CA LEU A 77 -15.42 -8.21 -7.71
C LEU A 77 -16.03 -9.24 -6.77
N SER A 78 -16.10 -10.48 -7.23
CA SER A 78 -16.48 -11.63 -6.39
C SER A 78 -15.38 -11.95 -5.38
N GLN A 79 -15.72 -12.69 -4.32
CA GLN A 79 -14.73 -13.12 -3.31
C GLN A 79 -13.59 -13.94 -3.93
N ALA A 80 -13.90 -14.84 -4.86
CA ALA A 80 -12.91 -15.64 -5.58
C ALA A 80 -11.94 -14.76 -6.40
N GLN A 81 -12.47 -13.75 -7.10
CA GLN A 81 -11.65 -12.81 -7.86
C GLN A 81 -10.76 -11.95 -6.95
N ILE A 82 -11.26 -11.54 -5.79
CA ILE A 82 -10.48 -10.80 -4.79
C ILE A 82 -9.33 -11.67 -4.26
N GLU A 83 -9.57 -12.95 -4.01
CA GLU A 83 -8.57 -13.91 -3.56
C GLU A 83 -7.52 -14.19 -4.64
N GLU A 84 -7.95 -14.37 -5.89
CA GLU A 84 -7.07 -14.52 -7.03
C GLU A 84 -6.13 -13.31 -7.20
N GLN A 85 -6.68 -12.09 -7.12
CA GLN A 85 -5.87 -10.87 -7.14
C GLN A 85 -4.85 -10.84 -6.00
N ARG A 86 -5.26 -11.23 -4.78
CA ARG A 86 -4.35 -11.27 -3.62
C ARG A 86 -3.23 -12.30 -3.81
N VAL A 87 -3.55 -13.49 -4.34
CA VAL A 87 -2.56 -14.53 -4.65
C VAL A 87 -1.60 -14.02 -5.72
N LYS A 88 -2.10 -13.40 -6.79
CA LYS A 88 -1.29 -12.81 -7.86
C LYS A 88 -0.34 -11.73 -7.31
N ASP A 89 -0.84 -10.77 -6.53
CA ASP A 89 -0.03 -9.71 -5.91
C ASP A 89 1.07 -10.29 -5.01
N ARG A 90 0.75 -11.36 -4.28
CA ARG A 90 1.70 -12.07 -3.41
C ARG A 90 2.78 -12.76 -4.23
N LEU A 91 2.42 -13.46 -5.31
CA LEU A 91 3.35 -14.13 -6.21
C LEU A 91 4.28 -13.13 -6.90
N LEU A 92 3.76 -12.02 -7.43
CA LEU A 92 4.58 -10.93 -8.01
C LEU A 92 5.60 -10.39 -7.00
N LYS A 93 5.21 -10.25 -5.74
CA LYS A 93 6.15 -9.84 -4.67
C LYS A 93 7.19 -10.92 -4.37
N ASP A 94 6.81 -12.18 -4.45
CA ASP A 94 7.71 -13.30 -4.17
C ASP A 94 8.73 -13.54 -5.27
N VAL A 95 8.34 -13.42 -6.54
CA VAL A 95 9.26 -13.44 -7.69
C VAL A 95 10.34 -12.36 -7.52
N ARG A 96 9.93 -11.10 -7.28
CA ARG A 96 10.87 -10.00 -7.01
C ARG A 96 11.78 -10.23 -5.80
N SER A 97 11.29 -10.92 -4.78
CA SER A 97 12.04 -11.15 -3.55
C SER A 97 12.97 -12.36 -3.67
N ALA A 98 12.57 -13.38 -4.42
CA ALA A 98 13.39 -14.53 -4.78
C ALA A 98 14.59 -14.10 -5.64
N GLN A 99 14.37 -13.20 -6.61
CA GLN A 99 15.47 -12.62 -7.41
C GLN A 99 16.50 -11.89 -6.54
N ARG A 100 16.08 -11.30 -5.42
CA ARG A 100 16.97 -10.67 -4.43
C ARG A 100 17.60 -11.66 -3.45
N GLY A 101 17.43 -12.97 -3.66
CA GLY A 101 18.04 -14.03 -2.84
C GLY A 101 17.24 -14.45 -1.61
N ARG A 102 15.97 -14.04 -1.44
CA ARG A 102 15.18 -14.42 -0.27
C ARG A 102 14.72 -15.89 -0.34
N GLN A 103 15.37 -16.76 0.42
CA GLN A 103 15.06 -18.21 0.46
C GLN A 103 13.59 -18.53 0.77
N ALA A 104 12.98 -17.84 1.74
CA ALA A 104 11.56 -18.02 2.07
C ALA A 104 10.60 -17.67 0.91
N SER A 105 11.01 -16.84 -0.04
CA SER A 105 10.23 -16.58 -1.26
C SER A 105 10.42 -17.70 -2.28
N VAL A 106 11.63 -18.23 -2.43
CA VAL A 106 11.92 -19.40 -3.30
C VAL A 106 11.08 -20.61 -2.87
N GLN A 107 11.04 -20.91 -1.57
CA GLN A 107 10.25 -22.02 -1.03
C GLN A 107 8.75 -21.84 -1.29
N ARG A 108 8.21 -20.63 -1.10
CA ARG A 108 6.79 -20.34 -1.36
C ARG A 108 6.44 -20.41 -2.84
N LEU A 109 7.33 -19.97 -3.73
CA LEU A 109 7.16 -20.16 -5.17
C LEU A 109 7.17 -21.65 -5.54
N ALA A 110 8.08 -22.45 -4.96
CA ALA A 110 8.10 -23.89 -5.18
C ALA A 110 6.80 -24.56 -4.70
N GLN A 111 6.24 -24.15 -3.56
CA GLN A 111 4.94 -24.61 -3.08
C GLN A 111 3.80 -24.18 -4.00
N ALA A 112 3.81 -22.94 -4.50
CA ALA A 112 2.81 -22.45 -5.45
C ALA A 112 2.83 -23.26 -6.77
N ARG A 113 4.04 -23.62 -7.27
CA ARG A 113 4.17 -24.53 -8.42
C ARG A 113 3.52 -25.89 -8.16
N LYS A 114 3.74 -26.46 -6.96
CA LYS A 114 3.12 -27.74 -6.56
C LYS A 114 1.59 -27.66 -6.49
N GLN A 115 1.06 -26.49 -6.13
CA GLN A 115 -0.38 -26.23 -6.08
C GLN A 115 -0.98 -25.92 -7.46
N GLY A 116 -0.17 -25.91 -8.53
CA GLY A 116 -0.63 -25.64 -9.90
C GLY A 116 -0.92 -24.17 -10.19
N LEU A 117 -0.48 -23.25 -9.32
CA LEU A 117 -0.65 -21.81 -9.56
C LEU A 117 0.32 -21.33 -10.64
N THR A 118 -0.19 -20.54 -11.59
CA THR A 118 0.62 -19.87 -12.61
C THR A 118 1.50 -18.81 -11.96
N ILE A 119 2.81 -18.96 -12.10
CA ILE A 119 3.78 -18.03 -11.55
C ILE A 119 4.08 -16.94 -12.57
N PRO A 120 3.88 -15.65 -12.23
CA PRO A 120 4.22 -14.53 -13.10
C PRO A 120 5.69 -14.49 -13.46
N THR A 121 6.01 -13.90 -14.61
CA THR A 121 7.41 -13.71 -15.02
C THR A 121 8.08 -12.61 -14.18
N LEU A 122 9.42 -12.58 -14.20
CA LEU A 122 10.16 -11.51 -13.52
C LEU A 122 9.86 -10.14 -14.14
N GLU A 123 9.70 -10.09 -15.47
CA GLU A 123 9.39 -8.87 -16.22
C GLU A 123 8.05 -8.28 -15.76
N GLU A 124 6.98 -9.09 -15.74
CA GLU A 124 5.66 -8.69 -15.23
C GLU A 124 5.72 -8.19 -13.78
N ALA A 125 6.57 -8.83 -12.97
CA ALA A 125 6.74 -8.46 -11.57
C ALA A 125 7.46 -7.11 -11.41
N MET A 126 8.41 -6.79 -12.29
CA MET A 126 9.13 -5.51 -12.30
C MET A 126 8.35 -4.38 -12.97
N GLU A 127 7.54 -4.68 -13.99
CA GLU A 127 6.76 -3.68 -14.72
C GLU A 127 5.81 -2.92 -13.79
N ASN A 128 5.12 -3.63 -12.90
CA ASN A 128 4.26 -3.01 -11.90
C ASN A 128 5.02 -2.06 -10.96
N MET A 129 6.29 -2.37 -10.64
CA MET A 129 7.14 -1.45 -9.88
C MET A 129 7.51 -0.23 -10.70
N ARG A 130 7.87 -0.43 -11.97
CA ARG A 130 8.24 0.65 -12.88
C ARG A 130 7.06 1.62 -13.07
N VAL A 131 5.87 1.11 -13.35
CA VAL A 131 4.65 1.92 -13.46
C VAL A 131 4.36 2.68 -12.16
N HIS A 132 4.55 2.03 -11.00
CA HIS A 132 4.38 2.71 -9.72
C HIS A 132 5.43 3.80 -9.49
N THR A 133 6.71 3.55 -9.80
CA THR A 133 7.78 4.54 -9.66
C THR A 133 7.58 5.71 -10.61
N ASP A 134 7.13 5.45 -11.84
CA ASP A 134 6.89 6.48 -12.85
C ASP A 134 5.69 7.35 -12.46
N LYS A 135 4.60 6.75 -11.95
CA LYS A 135 3.45 7.49 -11.39
C LYS A 135 3.84 8.34 -10.19
N GLU A 136 4.66 7.81 -9.28
CA GLU A 136 5.16 8.55 -8.13
C GLU A 136 6.07 9.71 -8.56
N LYS A 137 6.94 9.49 -9.55
CA LYS A 137 7.79 10.53 -10.13
C LYS A 137 6.95 11.63 -10.79
N ALA A 138 5.97 11.27 -11.62
CA ALA A 138 5.05 12.22 -12.26
C ALA A 138 4.24 13.01 -11.22
N ARG A 139 3.79 12.35 -10.14
CA ARG A 139 3.11 13.02 -9.03
C ARG A 139 4.03 14.02 -8.31
N LEU A 140 5.28 13.65 -8.06
CA LEU A 140 6.27 14.54 -7.44
C LEU A 140 6.60 15.74 -8.34
N GLU A 141 6.71 15.54 -9.66
CA GLU A 141 6.91 16.60 -10.64
C GLU A 141 5.70 17.55 -10.70
N ALA A 142 4.47 17.00 -10.71
CA ALA A 142 3.24 17.78 -10.71
C ALA A 142 3.03 18.59 -9.40
N HIS A 143 3.49 18.09 -8.26
CA HIS A 143 3.46 18.79 -6.96
C HIS A 143 4.74 19.57 -6.63
N GLY A 144 5.69 19.63 -7.57
CA GLY A 144 6.97 20.33 -7.42
C GLY A 144 6.86 21.84 -7.22
N GLY A 145 5.67 22.43 -7.39
CA GLY A 145 5.42 23.86 -7.16
C GLY A 145 5.25 24.28 -5.69
N GLN A 146 4.97 23.36 -4.76
CA GLN A 146 4.76 23.69 -3.33
C GLN A 146 5.71 22.96 -2.37
N ALA A 147 6.23 21.78 -2.74
CA ALA A 147 7.05 20.94 -1.85
C ALA A 147 8.57 21.12 -2.03
N GLY A 148 9.02 22.03 -2.92
CA GLY A 148 10.44 22.26 -3.22
C GLY A 148 11.30 22.82 -2.08
N GLN A 149 10.71 23.17 -0.93
CA GLN A 149 11.43 23.84 0.18
C GLN A 149 11.75 22.96 1.39
N GLN A 150 11.27 21.72 1.48
CA GLN A 150 11.54 20.90 2.66
C GLN A 150 12.20 19.57 2.31
N LYS A 151 13.55 19.56 2.34
CA LYS A 151 14.33 18.32 2.44
C LYS A 151 13.77 17.46 3.57
N THR A 152 13.50 16.19 3.30
CA THR A 152 13.00 15.26 4.32
C THR A 152 14.03 15.11 5.45
N ALA A 153 13.59 14.80 6.67
CA ALA A 153 14.49 14.65 7.82
C ALA A 153 15.60 13.61 7.56
N LYS A 154 15.30 12.57 6.78
CA LYS A 154 16.26 11.54 6.36
C LYS A 154 17.32 12.09 5.41
N GLU A 155 16.94 12.94 4.45
CA GLU A 155 17.89 13.59 3.53
C GLU A 155 18.81 14.56 4.25
N ARG A 156 18.28 15.35 5.20
CA ARG A 156 19.09 16.24 6.05
C ARG A 156 20.13 15.45 6.85
N ARG A 157 19.73 14.32 7.44
CA ARG A 157 20.63 13.43 8.19
C ARG A 157 21.69 12.78 7.29
N MET A 158 21.34 12.41 6.07
CA MET A 158 22.28 11.87 5.08
C MET A 158 23.30 12.92 4.61
N GLU A 159 22.87 14.17 4.38
CA GLU A 159 23.76 15.27 4.03
C GLU A 159 24.73 15.62 5.16
N GLN A 160 24.24 15.71 6.40
CA GLN A 160 25.09 15.91 7.58
C GLN A 160 26.11 14.77 7.72
N GLY A 161 25.69 13.51 7.54
CA GLY A 161 26.59 12.35 7.58
C GLY A 161 27.63 12.33 6.45
N LYS A 162 27.33 12.91 5.28
CA LYS A 162 28.31 13.08 4.19
C LYS A 162 29.33 14.17 4.51
N LYS A 163 28.90 15.29 5.08
CA LYS A 163 29.78 16.40 5.50
C LYS A 163 30.76 15.94 6.58
N THR A 164 30.29 15.28 7.63
CA THR A 164 31.15 14.77 8.71
C THR A 164 32.16 13.72 8.23
N LYS A 165 31.78 12.85 7.28
CA LYS A 165 32.72 11.90 6.67
C LYS A 165 33.76 12.59 5.79
N ALA A 166 33.41 13.66 5.10
CA ALA A 166 34.35 14.44 4.30
C ALA A 166 35.36 15.17 5.19
N GLU A 167 34.88 15.78 6.28
CA GLU A 167 35.71 16.43 7.31
C GLU A 167 36.69 15.44 7.96
N GLY A 168 36.22 14.27 8.40
CA GLY A 168 37.10 13.24 8.97
C GLY A 168 38.12 12.67 7.98
N ARG A 169 37.81 12.65 6.67
CA ARG A 169 38.78 12.28 5.63
C ARG A 169 39.81 13.38 5.40
N ALA A 170 39.40 14.65 5.43
CA ALA A 170 40.31 15.79 5.30
C ALA A 170 41.27 15.87 6.50
N GLU A 171 40.78 15.64 7.72
CA GLU A 171 41.61 15.63 8.93
C GLU A 171 42.64 14.50 8.92
N LYS A 172 42.26 13.30 8.46
CA LYS A 172 43.21 12.18 8.27
C LYS A 172 44.30 12.53 7.26
N LYS A 173 43.93 13.09 6.10
CA LYS A 173 44.90 13.54 5.10
C LYS A 173 45.85 14.61 5.64
N ALA A 174 45.35 15.56 6.44
CA ALA A 174 46.18 16.59 7.06
C ALA A 174 47.16 16.01 8.11
N LYS A 175 46.73 15.02 8.89
CA LYS A 175 47.59 14.30 9.84
C LYS A 175 48.65 13.45 9.14
N GLU A 176 48.30 12.80 8.03
CA GLU A 176 49.25 12.05 7.20
C GLU A 176 50.30 12.98 6.55
N ALA A 177 49.87 14.12 6.00
CA ALA A 177 50.78 15.12 5.43
C ALA A 177 51.76 15.68 6.48
N ARG A 178 51.30 15.96 7.70
CA ARG A 178 52.18 16.44 8.79
C ARG A 178 53.22 15.41 9.26
N LYS A 179 52.92 14.11 9.13
CA LYS A 179 53.86 13.03 9.45
C LYS A 179 54.92 12.79 8.38
N GLN A 180 54.68 13.24 7.15
CA GLN A 180 55.65 13.10 6.04
C GLN A 180 56.65 14.26 5.98
N THR A 181 56.38 15.36 6.68
CA THR A 181 57.22 16.56 6.72
C THR A 181 58.06 16.70 8.01
N ALA A 182 58.06 15.68 8.87
CA ALA A 182 58.87 15.59 10.09
C ALA A 182 59.80 14.38 9.98
#